data_AF-A0A538EMI5-F1
#
_entry.id   AF-A0A538EMI5-F1
#
_cell.length_a   1.000
_cell.length_b   1.000
_cell.length_c   1.000
_cell.angle_alpha   90.00
_cell.angle_beta   90.00
_cell.angle_gamma   90.00
#
_symmetry.space_group_name_H-M   'P 1'
#
loop_
_entity.id
_entity.type
_entity.pdbx_description
1 polymer ?
#
loop_
_entity_poly.entity_id
_entity_poly.type
_entity_poly.pdbx_seq_one_letter_code
_entity_poly.pdbx_strand_id
1 'polypeptide(L)'
;MIAVDEGITRHRTAIRVLLVALGTPQAAIGLWALVASRNFYDQFPTGQGWIAQIGPYDQHLVIDFGALFVATGALMLLAAAWMRRPLVVAASVAWLLYAVPHTIWHLTDVGEPSGTADQVANVVTLLSTVAGPVAILGLLRSRMGVSRSAAAPADGGARVPGVRRSWNPIVRYSFRATRKLVGSTVEPIRVLAHHPLLLMGYGAFEQATDKANRVPFRLKALGELKASQLVGCEWCLDFGSALARAEGITDDELRDLLDYRASDRFSDTEKLVLDYAAGMSRTPVEVP
;
A
#
# COMPACT_ATOMS: atom_id res chain seq x y z
N MET A 1 -2.32 -11.28 1.72
CA MET A 1 -2.25 -10.20 0.71
C MET A 1 -2.24 -8.86 1.44
N ILE A 2 -1.06 -8.27 1.68
CA ILE A 2 -0.93 -7.01 2.44
C ILE A 2 -1.24 -5.86 1.47
N ALA A 3 -2.45 -5.31 1.55
CA ALA A 3 -2.81 -4.08 0.85
C ALA A 3 -1.75 -3.01 1.17
N VAL A 4 -1.01 -2.57 0.16
CA VAL A 4 -0.12 -1.41 0.29
C VAL A 4 -1.03 -0.21 0.43
N ASP A 5 -1.11 0.33 1.64
CA ASP A 5 -1.99 1.44 1.95
C ASP A 5 -1.53 2.74 1.27
N GLU A 6 -2.20 3.12 0.18
CA GLU A 6 -1.95 4.33 -0.62
C GLU A 6 -2.00 5.63 0.19
N GLY A 7 -2.76 5.69 1.30
CA GLY A 7 -2.82 6.87 2.17
C GLY A 7 -1.51 7.10 2.92
N ILE A 8 -0.91 6.02 3.42
CA ILE A 8 0.40 6.07 4.09
C ILE A 8 1.51 6.42 3.11
N THR A 9 1.48 5.93 1.86
CA THR A 9 2.58 6.19 0.92
C THR A 9 2.62 7.65 0.45
N ARG A 10 1.47 8.28 0.22
CA ARG A 10 1.40 9.70 -0.21
C ARG A 10 1.85 10.69 0.86
N HIS A 11 1.44 10.46 2.10
CA HIS A 11 1.68 11.38 3.23
C HIS A 11 2.65 10.80 4.27
N ARG A 12 3.50 9.85 3.85
CA ARG A 12 4.35 9.05 4.75
C ARG A 12 5.15 9.90 5.73
N THR A 13 5.85 10.91 5.21
CA THR A 13 6.70 11.79 6.01
C THR A 13 5.88 12.62 6.99
N ALA A 14 4.78 13.22 6.53
CA ALA A 14 3.92 14.04 7.38
C ALA A 14 3.29 13.21 8.52
N ILE A 15 2.73 12.03 8.19
CA ILE A 15 2.16 11.11 9.18
C ILE A 15 3.22 10.67 10.20
N ARG A 16 4.42 10.30 9.73
CA ARG A 16 5.53 9.91 10.62
C ARG A 16 5.95 11.05 11.54
N VAL A 17 6.09 12.27 11.02
CA VAL A 17 6.46 13.44 11.82
C VAL A 17 5.40 13.70 12.90
N LEU A 18 4.11 13.68 12.54
CA LEU A 18 3.02 13.86 13.51
C LEU A 18 3.03 12.78 14.60
N LEU A 19 3.20 11.50 14.23
CA LEU A 19 3.28 10.40 15.19
C LEU A 19 4.47 10.56 16.15
N VAL A 20 5.65 10.94 15.64
CA VAL A 20 6.84 11.18 16.47
C VAL A 20 6.68 12.40 17.36
N ALA A 21 6.11 13.49 16.83
CA ALA A 21 5.87 14.73 17.57
C ALA A 21 4.88 14.54 18.73
N LEU A 22 3.89 13.65 18.58
CA LEU A 22 2.95 13.29 19.65
C LEU A 22 3.55 12.25 20.60
N GLY A 23 4.15 11.18 20.06
CA GLY A 23 4.61 10.04 20.85
C GLY A 23 5.84 10.33 21.72
N THR A 24 6.79 11.13 21.24
CA THR A 24 8.05 11.37 21.96
C THR A 24 7.84 12.15 23.26
N PRO A 25 7.14 13.31 23.26
CA PRO A 25 6.88 14.03 24.50
C PRO A 25 6.04 13.21 25.48
N GLN A 26 5.02 12.50 25.00
CA GLN A 26 4.17 11.63 25.82
C GLN A 26 4.98 10.55 26.54
N ALA A 27 5.85 9.86 25.81
CA ALA A 27 6.71 8.82 26.39
C ALA A 27 7.73 9.40 27.39
N ALA A 28 8.30 10.57 27.09
CA ALA A 28 9.24 11.24 27.99
C ALA A 28 8.56 11.69 29.30
N ILE A 29 7.37 12.27 29.21
CA ILE A 29 6.56 12.68 30.36
C ILE A 29 6.19 11.45 31.21
N GLY A 30 5.70 10.38 30.56
CA GLY A 30 5.36 9.14 31.25
C GLY A 30 6.56 8.49 31.94
N LEU A 31 7.72 8.49 31.28
CA LEU A 31 8.94 7.94 31.85
C LEU A 31 9.41 8.75 33.07
N TRP A 32 9.29 10.08 33.04
CA TRP A 32 9.57 10.92 34.21
C TRP A 32 8.64 10.59 35.37
N ALA A 33 7.33 10.46 35.12
CA ALA A 33 6.35 10.07 36.12
C ALA A 33 6.61 8.66 36.71
N LEU A 34 7.10 7.72 35.90
CA LEU A 34 7.44 6.36 36.36
C LEU A 34 8.71 6.32 37.21
N VAL A 35 9.78 6.97 36.76
CA VAL A 35 11.11 6.84 37.36
C VAL A 35 11.29 7.78 38.55
N ALA A 36 10.65 8.95 38.51
CA ALA A 36 10.78 9.97 39.55
C ALA A 36 9.41 10.60 39.88
N SER A 37 8.43 9.76 40.22
CA SER A 37 7.02 10.15 40.44
C SER A 37 6.83 11.36 41.38
N ARG A 38 7.57 11.42 42.50
CA ARG A 38 7.51 12.57 43.41
C ARG A 38 8.03 13.85 42.78
N ASN A 39 9.18 13.77 42.10
CA ASN A 39 9.79 14.91 41.42
C ASN A 39 8.90 15.41 40.27
N PHE A 40 8.33 14.51 39.48
CA PHE A 40 7.34 14.83 38.45
C PHE A 40 6.15 15.59 39.04
N TYR A 41 5.55 15.09 40.11
CA TYR A 41 4.42 15.73 40.78
C TYR A 41 4.74 17.16 41.26
N ASP A 42 5.93 17.35 41.84
CA ASP A 42 6.35 18.65 42.40
C ASP A 42 6.78 19.67 41.33
N GLN A 43 7.29 19.21 40.18
CA GLN A 43 8.00 20.06 39.23
C GLN A 43 7.33 20.13 37.85
N PHE A 44 6.31 19.35 37.54
CA PHE A 44 5.73 19.39 36.19
C PHE A 44 5.16 20.78 35.82
N PRO A 45 5.35 21.27 34.57
CA PRO A 45 6.19 20.71 33.51
C PRO A 45 7.68 21.05 33.63
N THR A 46 8.05 22.22 34.19
CA THR A 46 9.45 22.69 34.27
C THR A 46 9.72 23.53 35.54
N GLY A 47 9.42 22.97 36.70
CA GLY A 47 9.49 23.59 38.02
C GLY A 47 8.25 24.38 38.45
N GLN A 48 7.19 24.37 37.64
CA GLN A 48 5.97 25.16 37.90
C GLN A 48 4.96 24.44 38.82
N GLY A 49 5.13 23.14 39.06
CA GLY A 49 4.32 22.36 40.00
C GLY A 49 2.83 22.37 39.69
N TRP A 50 2.43 22.34 38.42
CA TRP A 50 1.02 22.43 38.00
C TRP A 50 0.17 21.32 38.62
N ILE A 51 0.72 20.10 38.72
CA ILE A 51 -0.01 18.93 39.25
C ILE A 51 -0.22 19.07 40.77
N ALA A 52 0.79 19.55 41.50
CA ALA A 52 0.74 19.72 42.95
C ALA A 52 -0.33 20.74 43.42
N GLN A 53 -0.83 21.59 42.53
CA GLN A 53 -1.88 22.58 42.82
C GLN A 53 -3.29 21.96 42.83
N ILE A 54 -3.48 20.78 42.24
CA ILE A 54 -4.80 20.20 41.95
C ILE A 54 -5.28 19.26 43.08
N GLY A 55 -4.38 18.71 43.89
CA GLY A 55 -4.75 17.77 44.96
C GLY A 55 -3.55 17.27 45.75
N PRO A 56 -3.71 16.25 46.61
CA PRO A 56 -2.60 15.58 47.31
C PRO A 56 -1.90 14.54 46.42
N TYR A 57 -0.64 14.23 46.76
CA TYR A 57 0.15 13.22 46.05
C TYR A 57 -0.32 11.80 46.37
N ASP A 58 -0.60 11.03 45.31
CA ASP A 58 -0.79 9.58 45.36
C ASP A 58 0.22 8.92 44.42
N GLN A 59 1.14 8.14 45.00
CA GLN A 59 2.19 7.48 44.23
C GLN A 59 1.63 6.44 43.26
N HIS A 60 0.61 5.68 43.65
CA HIS A 60 0.03 4.63 42.81
C HIS A 60 -0.60 5.27 41.57
N LEU A 61 -1.36 6.37 41.77
CA LEU A 61 -1.98 7.11 40.68
C LEU A 61 -0.94 7.67 39.69
N VAL A 62 0.14 8.28 40.19
CA VAL A 62 1.20 8.85 39.32
C VAL A 62 1.93 7.75 38.54
N ILE A 63 2.17 6.58 39.15
CA ILE A 63 2.78 5.44 38.48
C ILE A 63 1.86 4.88 37.39
N ASP A 64 0.56 4.69 37.67
CA ASP A 64 -0.41 4.21 36.67
C ASP A 64 -0.52 5.18 35.49
N PHE A 65 -0.58 6.48 35.77
CA PHE A 65 -0.56 7.54 34.77
C PHE A 65 0.71 7.47 33.92
N GLY A 66 1.88 7.37 34.56
CA GLY A 66 3.16 7.26 33.88
C GLY A 66 3.25 6.03 32.98
N ALA A 67 2.79 4.87 33.46
CA ALA A 67 2.75 3.62 32.70
C ALA A 67 1.86 3.76 31.45
N LEU A 68 0.67 4.35 31.60
CA LEU A 68 -0.25 4.58 30.48
C LEU A 68 0.33 5.57 29.46
N PHE A 69 1.03 6.61 29.91
CA PHE A 69 1.71 7.57 29.04
C PHE A 69 2.85 6.94 28.25
N VAL A 70 3.68 6.10 28.89
CA VAL A 70 4.72 5.34 28.18
C VAL A 70 4.10 4.37 27.18
N ALA A 71 3.05 3.65 27.55
CA ALA A 71 2.39 2.69 26.65
C ALA A 71 1.79 3.38 25.41
N THR A 72 1.08 4.49 25.60
CA THR A 72 0.45 5.25 24.50
C THR A 72 1.50 5.99 23.65
N GLY A 73 2.53 6.56 24.26
CA GLY A 73 3.67 7.14 23.53
C GLY A 73 4.42 6.10 22.69
N ALA A 74 4.72 4.94 23.28
CA ALA A 74 5.34 3.82 22.56
C ALA A 74 4.47 3.32 21.40
N LEU A 75 3.14 3.24 21.58
CA LEU A 75 2.22 2.87 20.50
C LEU A 75 2.32 3.82 19.30
N MET A 76 2.39 5.13 19.55
CA MET A 76 2.59 6.15 18.49
C MET A 76 3.95 6.00 17.80
N LEU A 77 5.02 5.75 18.57
CA LEU A 77 6.37 5.56 18.03
C LEU A 77 6.49 4.26 17.21
N LEU A 78 5.87 3.17 17.67
CA LEU A 78 5.80 1.91 16.91
C LEU A 78 4.99 2.08 15.62
N ALA A 79 3.89 2.85 15.67
CA ALA A 79 3.15 3.23 14.47
C ALA A 79 4.03 4.04 13.49
N ALA A 80 4.87 4.95 14.00
CA ALA A 80 5.79 5.76 13.19
C ALA A 80 6.93 4.95 12.57
N ALA A 81 7.44 3.95 13.31
CA ALA A 81 8.49 3.05 12.86
C ALA A 81 7.98 2.10 11.77
N TRP A 82 6.86 1.40 12.05
CA TRP A 82 6.35 0.35 11.16
C TRP A 82 5.48 0.87 10.02
N MET A 83 4.86 2.04 10.15
CA MET A 83 4.03 2.68 9.12
C MET A 83 3.01 1.72 8.48
N ARG A 84 2.32 0.93 9.30
CA ARG A 84 1.25 0.03 8.86
C ARG A 84 -0.11 0.69 9.08
N ARG A 85 -0.98 0.73 8.06
CA ARG A 85 -2.33 1.35 8.14
C ARG A 85 -3.12 0.98 9.40
N PRO A 86 -3.35 -0.32 9.67
CA PRO A 86 -4.17 -0.70 10.82
C PRO A 86 -3.55 -0.21 12.13
N LEU A 87 -2.21 -0.18 12.23
CA LEU A 87 -1.53 0.30 13.42
C LEU A 87 -1.60 1.82 13.56
N VAL A 88 -1.41 2.58 12.48
CA VAL A 88 -1.54 4.06 12.52
C VAL A 88 -2.96 4.47 12.87
N VAL A 89 -3.97 3.78 12.30
CA VAL A 89 -5.38 4.00 12.64
C VAL A 89 -5.65 3.65 14.10
N ALA A 90 -5.24 2.46 14.55
CA ALA A 90 -5.45 2.03 15.93
C ALA A 90 -4.78 2.98 16.93
N ALA A 91 -3.53 3.38 16.67
CA ALA A 91 -2.80 4.34 17.50
C ALA A 91 -3.50 5.71 17.55
N SER A 92 -3.95 6.23 16.41
CA SER A 92 -4.64 7.53 16.35
C SER A 92 -5.99 7.48 17.08
N VAL A 93 -6.76 6.39 16.94
CA VAL A 93 -8.04 6.20 17.63
C VAL A 93 -7.82 6.04 19.14
N ALA A 94 -6.89 5.19 19.56
CA ALA A 94 -6.56 5.01 20.98
C ALA A 94 -6.09 6.31 21.63
N TRP A 95 -5.26 7.09 20.93
CA TRP A 95 -4.84 8.42 21.38
C TRP A 95 -6.04 9.36 21.56
N LEU A 96 -6.97 9.41 20.59
CA LEU A 96 -8.14 10.29 20.68
C LEU A 96 -9.08 9.92 21.82
N LEU A 97 -9.20 8.62 22.13
CA LEU A 97 -9.97 8.15 23.30
C LEU A 97 -9.41 8.66 24.63
N TYR A 98 -8.11 8.96 24.69
CA TYR A 98 -7.47 9.62 25.83
C TYR A 98 -7.53 11.15 25.72
N ALA A 99 -7.09 11.71 24.59
CA ALA A 99 -6.86 13.15 24.43
C ALA A 99 -8.14 13.97 24.45
N VAL A 100 -9.25 13.45 23.90
CA VAL A 100 -10.52 14.18 23.84
C VAL A 100 -11.13 14.35 25.24
N PRO A 101 -11.34 13.30 26.05
CA PRO A 101 -11.81 13.48 27.43
C PRO A 101 -10.89 14.36 28.27
N HIS A 102 -9.56 14.18 28.14
CA HIS A 102 -8.59 14.97 28.90
C HIS A 102 -8.65 16.47 28.54
N THR A 103 -8.76 16.79 27.25
CA THR A 103 -8.92 18.16 26.77
C THR A 103 -10.24 18.77 27.22
N ILE A 104 -11.34 18.00 27.18
CA ILE A 104 -12.65 18.47 27.67
C ILE A 104 -12.54 18.82 29.15
N TRP A 105 -11.95 17.94 29.99
CA TRP A 105 -11.81 18.20 31.42
C TRP A 105 -11.09 19.53 31.68
N HIS A 106 -9.93 19.77 31.05
CA HIS A 106 -9.20 21.03 31.19
C HIS A 106 -9.98 22.26 30.69
N LEU A 107 -10.78 22.13 29.63
CA LEU A 107 -11.58 23.24 29.11
C LEU A 107 -12.84 23.54 29.94
N THR A 108 -13.32 22.57 30.71
CA THR A 108 -14.57 22.70 31.49
C THR A 108 -14.36 22.86 32.98
N ASP A 109 -13.23 22.44 33.53
CA ASP A 109 -12.97 22.38 34.97
C ASP A 109 -11.79 23.27 35.36
N VAL A 110 -11.98 24.09 36.39
CA VAL A 110 -11.15 25.28 36.67
C VAL A 110 -10.02 24.95 37.64
N GLY A 111 -9.00 24.25 37.14
CA GLY A 111 -7.71 24.01 37.83
C GLY A 111 -6.53 24.55 37.01
N GLU A 112 -6.74 25.65 36.29
CA GLU A 112 -5.80 26.22 35.32
C GLU A 112 -4.51 26.72 36.00
N PRO A 113 -3.35 26.60 35.33
CA PRO A 113 -2.11 27.25 35.75
C PRO A 113 -2.32 28.74 36.04
N SER A 114 -1.68 29.23 37.10
CA SER A 114 -1.74 30.65 37.48
C SER A 114 -0.98 31.52 36.46
N GLY A 115 -1.69 32.15 35.52
CA GLY A 115 -1.12 33.15 34.61
C GLY A 115 -1.60 32.99 33.17
N THR A 116 -1.87 34.11 32.49
CA THR A 116 -2.44 34.13 31.13
C THR A 116 -1.57 33.42 30.11
N ALA A 117 -0.25 33.52 30.22
CA ALA A 117 0.68 32.86 29.30
C ALA A 117 0.63 31.33 29.43
N ASP A 118 0.60 30.82 30.66
CA ASP A 118 0.55 29.39 30.93
C ASP A 118 -0.81 28.79 30.52
N GLN A 119 -1.90 29.53 30.70
CA GLN A 119 -3.23 29.14 30.20
C GLN A 119 -3.27 29.04 28.67
N VAL A 120 -2.72 30.02 27.95
CA VAL A 120 -2.65 29.98 26.49
C VAL A 120 -1.80 28.79 26.03
N ALA A 121 -0.65 28.56 26.66
CA ALA A 121 0.21 27.42 26.36
C ALA A 121 -0.49 26.09 26.63
N ASN A 122 -1.22 25.97 27.73
CA ASN A 122 -2.01 24.80 28.11
C ASN A 122 -3.07 24.48 27.03
N VAL A 123 -3.92 25.46 26.70
CA VAL A 123 -5.00 25.30 25.71
C VAL A 123 -4.45 24.95 24.32
N VAL A 124 -3.42 25.66 23.86
CA VAL A 124 -2.78 25.39 22.56
C VAL A 124 -2.21 23.98 22.52
N THR A 125 -1.53 23.56 23.59
CA THR A 125 -0.97 22.21 23.70
C THR A 125 -2.08 21.16 23.64
N LEU A 126 -3.13 21.29 24.45
CA LEU A 126 -4.26 20.37 24.49
C LEU A 126 -4.94 20.22 23.11
N LEU A 127 -5.29 21.35 22.48
CA LEU A 127 -5.92 21.33 21.16
C LEU A 127 -5.01 20.69 20.09
N SER A 128 -3.70 20.89 20.17
CA SER A 128 -2.74 20.26 19.26
C SER A 128 -2.72 18.73 19.39
N THR A 129 -2.90 18.19 20.60
CA THR A 129 -2.94 16.74 20.84
C THR A 129 -4.18 16.07 20.26
N VAL A 130 -5.27 16.81 20.06
CA VAL A 130 -6.48 16.34 19.38
C VAL A 130 -6.37 16.55 17.86
N ALA A 131 -5.88 17.72 17.44
CA ALA A 131 -5.75 18.08 16.03
C ALA A 131 -4.77 17.15 15.28
N GLY A 132 -3.67 16.74 15.91
CA GLY A 132 -2.65 15.87 15.30
C GLY A 132 -3.20 14.52 14.81
N PRO A 133 -3.80 13.68 15.67
CA PRO A 133 -4.42 12.42 15.26
C PRO A 133 -5.60 12.58 14.29
N VAL A 134 -6.40 13.64 14.43
CA VAL A 134 -7.46 13.96 13.45
C VAL A 134 -6.85 14.26 12.08
N ALA A 135 -5.76 15.03 12.02
CA ALA A 135 -5.03 15.29 10.79
C ALA A 135 -4.43 14.00 10.21
N ILE A 136 -3.84 13.13 11.04
CA ILE A 136 -3.35 11.80 10.59
C ILE A 136 -4.51 11.01 9.94
N LEU A 137 -5.65 10.89 10.62
CA LEU A 137 -6.82 10.19 10.10
C LEU A 137 -7.37 10.85 8.83
N GLY A 138 -7.34 12.18 8.74
CA GLY A 138 -7.70 12.95 7.55
C GLY A 138 -6.78 12.68 6.36
N LEU A 139 -5.47 12.65 6.59
CA LEU A 139 -4.45 12.30 5.58
C LEU A 139 -4.62 10.86 5.11
N LEU A 140 -4.97 9.92 6.00
CA LEU A 140 -5.31 8.52 5.66
C LEU A 140 -6.68 8.39 4.96
N ARG A 141 -7.59 9.32 5.23
CA ARG A 141 -8.93 9.41 4.62
C ARG A 141 -8.96 10.15 3.31
N SER A 142 -7.86 10.80 2.89
CA SER A 142 -7.78 11.48 1.59
C SER A 142 -8.06 10.46 0.49
N ARG A 143 -9.36 10.29 0.22
CA ARG A 143 -9.91 9.33 -0.72
C ARG A 143 -9.36 9.75 -2.06
N MET A 144 -8.90 8.74 -2.79
CA MET A 144 -9.09 8.64 -4.24
C MET A 144 -10.19 9.60 -4.66
N GLY A 145 -9.86 10.56 -5.51
CA GLY A 145 -10.91 11.16 -6.32
C GLY A 145 -11.61 9.99 -6.99
N VAL A 146 -12.77 9.61 -6.47
CA VAL A 146 -13.77 8.92 -7.26
C VAL A 146 -14.07 9.91 -8.36
N SER A 147 -13.37 9.77 -9.47
CA SER A 147 -13.85 10.28 -10.74
C SER A 147 -15.23 9.67 -10.86
N ARG A 148 -16.27 10.48 -10.55
CA ARG A 148 -17.62 10.21 -11.03
C ARG A 148 -17.43 9.82 -12.48
N SER A 149 -17.84 8.60 -12.81
CA SER A 149 -17.91 8.03 -14.15
C SER A 149 -18.21 9.12 -15.18
N ALA A 150 -17.15 9.74 -15.69
CA ALA A 150 -17.19 10.47 -16.93
C ALA A 150 -17.03 9.37 -17.97
N ALA A 151 -18.09 9.22 -18.77
CA ALA A 151 -18.21 8.48 -20.02
C ALA A 151 -17.02 7.58 -20.41
N ALA A 152 -17.32 6.30 -20.69
CA ALA A 152 -16.39 5.35 -21.30
C ALA A 152 -15.46 6.04 -22.32
N PRO A 153 -14.13 6.02 -22.13
CA PRO A 153 -13.23 6.55 -23.13
C PRO A 153 -13.07 5.53 -24.27
N ALA A 154 -12.92 6.06 -25.49
CA ALA A 154 -12.88 5.36 -26.77
C ALA A 154 -11.60 4.52 -27.00
N ASP A 155 -10.99 3.97 -25.94
CA ASP A 155 -9.71 3.28 -25.99
C ASP A 155 -9.58 2.24 -24.87
N GLY A 156 -10.09 1.01 -25.13
CA GLY A 156 -9.72 -0.21 -24.39
C GLY A 156 -10.88 -1.01 -23.79
N GLY A 157 -10.77 -2.35 -23.83
CA GLY A 157 -11.79 -3.31 -23.36
C GLY A 157 -11.69 -3.66 -21.88
N ALA A 158 -10.75 -3.06 -21.12
CA ALA A 158 -10.58 -3.37 -19.72
C ALA A 158 -11.68 -2.75 -18.84
N ARG A 159 -12.14 -3.54 -17.86
CA ARG A 159 -13.10 -3.07 -16.84
C ARG A 159 -12.55 -1.94 -15.97
N VAL A 160 -11.23 -1.87 -15.83
CA VAL A 160 -10.53 -0.82 -15.08
C VAL A 160 -9.89 0.14 -16.09
N PRO A 161 -10.22 1.45 -16.04
CA PRO A 161 -9.60 2.41 -16.93
C PRO A 161 -8.08 2.42 -16.76
N GLY A 162 -7.35 2.26 -17.86
CA GLY A 162 -5.89 2.29 -17.85
C GLY A 162 -5.32 3.69 -17.56
N VAL A 163 -4.17 3.75 -16.89
CA VAL A 163 -3.43 4.99 -16.70
C VAL A 163 -2.99 5.55 -18.07
N ARG A 164 -3.46 6.76 -18.41
CA ARG A 164 -3.08 7.41 -19.69
C ARG A 164 -1.71 8.10 -19.59
N ARG A 165 -1.44 8.75 -18.46
CA ARG A 165 -0.20 9.50 -18.19
C ARG A 165 0.20 9.34 -16.72
N SER A 166 1.50 9.20 -16.47
CA SER A 166 2.06 9.17 -15.12
C SER A 166 3.38 9.92 -15.09
N TRP A 167 3.70 10.52 -13.95
CA TRP A 167 4.99 11.15 -13.68
C TRP A 167 6.01 10.17 -13.08
N ASN A 168 5.56 8.98 -12.68
CA ASN A 168 6.44 7.95 -12.12
C ASN A 168 7.43 7.46 -13.22
N PRO A 169 8.75 7.47 -12.95
CA PRO A 169 9.75 7.10 -13.96
C PRO A 169 9.61 5.65 -14.45
N ILE A 170 9.21 4.71 -13.58
CA ILE A 170 9.01 3.29 -13.94
C ILE A 170 7.84 3.15 -14.92
N VAL A 171 6.73 3.83 -14.66
CA VAL A 171 5.55 3.80 -15.54
C VAL A 171 5.87 4.46 -16.88
N ARG A 172 6.57 5.61 -16.87
CA ARG A 172 6.99 6.30 -18.10
C ARG A 172 7.94 5.44 -18.94
N TYR A 173 8.91 4.80 -18.28
CA TYR A 173 9.81 3.86 -18.93
C TYR A 173 9.03 2.69 -19.54
N SER A 174 8.13 2.06 -18.78
CA SER A 174 7.32 0.93 -19.24
C SER A 174 6.46 1.30 -20.45
N PHE A 175 5.83 2.47 -20.43
CA PHE A 175 5.04 2.96 -21.58
C PHE A 175 5.91 3.21 -22.81
N ARG A 176 7.12 3.75 -22.63
CA ARG A 176 8.08 3.98 -23.72
C ARG A 176 8.61 2.65 -24.28
N ALA A 177 8.99 1.72 -23.41
CA ALA A 177 9.49 0.41 -23.78
C ALA A 177 8.43 -0.37 -24.58
N THR A 178 7.20 -0.42 -24.07
CA THR A 178 6.07 -1.09 -24.74
C THR A 178 5.79 -0.46 -26.11
N ARG A 179 5.74 0.88 -26.21
CA ARG A 179 5.55 1.57 -27.50
C ARG A 179 6.66 1.27 -28.51
N LYS A 180 7.90 1.12 -28.05
CA LYS A 180 9.02 0.79 -28.93
C LYS A 180 8.91 -0.62 -29.49
N LEU A 181 8.40 -1.56 -28.68
CA LEU A 181 8.30 -2.98 -29.04
C LEU A 181 7.06 -3.29 -29.88
N VAL A 182 5.90 -2.77 -29.46
CA VAL A 182 4.57 -3.14 -29.99
C VAL A 182 3.91 -2.00 -30.79
N GLY A 183 4.56 -0.84 -30.89
CA GLY A 183 4.02 0.35 -31.56
C GLY A 183 2.97 1.13 -30.75
N SER A 184 2.40 0.53 -29.70
CA SER A 184 1.45 1.18 -28.79
C SER A 184 1.71 0.80 -27.33
N THR A 185 1.06 1.48 -26.37
CA THR A 185 1.06 1.01 -24.98
C THR A 185 -0.14 0.09 -24.79
N VAL A 186 0.13 -1.21 -24.70
CA VAL A 186 -0.91 -2.24 -24.51
C VAL A 186 -1.68 -2.00 -23.22
N GLU A 187 -2.95 -2.33 -23.26
CA GLU A 187 -3.89 -2.07 -22.18
C GLU A 187 -3.50 -2.71 -20.84
N PRO A 188 -3.01 -3.96 -20.77
CA PRO A 188 -2.56 -4.56 -19.50
C PRO A 188 -1.47 -3.73 -18.79
N ILE A 189 -0.54 -3.13 -19.54
CA ILE A 189 0.50 -2.26 -18.98
C ILE A 189 -0.11 -0.97 -18.41
N ARG A 190 -1.17 -0.44 -19.03
CA ARG A 190 -1.89 0.74 -18.52
C ARG A 190 -2.69 0.43 -17.26
N VAL A 191 -3.25 -0.77 -17.16
CA VAL A 191 -3.95 -1.23 -15.96
C VAL A 191 -2.96 -1.49 -14.83
N LEU A 192 -1.87 -2.24 -15.07
CA LEU A 192 -0.81 -2.50 -14.09
C LEU A 192 -0.11 -1.21 -13.61
N ALA A 193 -0.09 -0.16 -14.42
CA ALA A 193 0.50 1.13 -14.07
C ALA A 193 -0.18 1.85 -12.88
N HIS A 194 -1.38 1.43 -12.46
CA HIS A 194 -1.96 1.85 -11.19
C HIS A 194 -1.08 1.44 -9.99
N HIS A 195 -0.31 0.36 -10.11
CA HIS A 195 0.55 -0.14 -9.05
C HIS A 195 1.99 -0.37 -9.55
N PRO A 196 2.88 0.65 -9.51
CA PRO A 196 4.21 0.60 -10.13
C PRO A 196 5.11 -0.56 -9.68
N LEU A 197 4.99 -1.01 -8.42
CA LEU A 197 5.74 -2.16 -7.93
C LEU A 197 5.25 -3.48 -8.54
N LEU A 198 3.94 -3.61 -8.79
CA LEU A 198 3.37 -4.79 -9.45
C LEU A 198 3.69 -4.75 -10.93
N LEU A 199 3.60 -3.58 -11.57
CA LEU A 199 4.07 -3.39 -12.94
C LEU A 199 5.54 -3.79 -13.09
N MET A 200 6.40 -3.39 -12.16
CA MET A 200 7.81 -3.78 -12.18
C MET A 200 8.00 -5.29 -11.99
N GLY A 201 7.35 -5.89 -10.98
CA GLY A 201 7.47 -7.32 -10.69
C GLY A 201 6.96 -8.18 -11.84
N TYR A 202 5.77 -7.86 -12.36
CA TYR A 202 5.17 -8.54 -13.51
C TYR A 202 6.03 -8.34 -14.76
N GLY A 203 6.46 -7.10 -15.06
CA GLY A 203 7.33 -6.83 -16.20
C GLY A 203 8.71 -7.49 -16.10
N ALA A 204 9.25 -7.68 -14.89
CA ALA A 204 10.48 -8.42 -14.66
C ALA A 204 10.29 -9.92 -14.89
N PHE A 205 9.16 -10.47 -14.45
CA PHE A 205 8.77 -11.86 -14.72
C PHE A 205 8.63 -12.11 -16.22
N GLU A 206 7.86 -11.28 -16.93
CA GLU A 206 7.67 -11.41 -18.39
C GLU A 206 9.00 -11.31 -19.15
N GLN A 207 9.85 -10.33 -18.80
CA GLN A 207 11.19 -10.22 -19.42
C GLN A 207 12.09 -11.42 -19.12
N ALA A 208 12.00 -12.00 -17.93
CA ALA A 208 12.78 -13.19 -17.59
C ALA A 208 12.31 -14.40 -18.42
N THR A 209 10.99 -14.56 -18.58
CA THR A 209 10.38 -15.61 -19.41
C THR A 209 10.77 -15.46 -20.88
N ASP A 210 10.68 -14.25 -21.42
CA ASP A 210 11.06 -13.93 -22.80
C ASP A 210 12.56 -14.22 -23.05
N LYS A 211 13.44 -13.77 -22.14
CA LYS A 211 14.90 -13.98 -22.26
C LYS A 211 15.38 -15.40 -22.02
N ALA A 212 14.56 -16.28 -21.44
CA ALA A 212 14.96 -17.65 -21.13
C ALA A 212 15.28 -18.43 -22.42
N ASN A 213 16.54 -18.73 -22.71
CA ASN A 213 16.97 -19.28 -24.00
C ASN A 213 17.21 -20.80 -23.98
N ARG A 214 16.58 -21.52 -23.05
CA ARG A 214 16.68 -22.99 -22.94
C ARG A 214 15.99 -23.73 -24.09
N VAL A 215 15.01 -23.10 -24.72
CA VAL A 215 14.23 -23.65 -25.83
C VAL A 215 14.09 -22.60 -26.94
N PRO A 216 13.92 -23.02 -28.21
CA PRO A 216 13.59 -22.11 -29.30
C PRO A 216 12.35 -21.27 -29.01
N PHE A 217 12.34 -20.02 -29.47
CA PHE A 217 11.21 -19.10 -29.27
C PHE A 217 9.88 -19.69 -29.76
N ARG A 218 9.90 -20.36 -30.92
CA ARG A 218 8.75 -21.04 -31.50
C ARG A 218 8.05 -22.00 -30.53
N LEU A 219 8.80 -22.77 -29.74
CA LEU A 219 8.21 -23.67 -28.74
C LEU A 219 7.50 -22.90 -27.61
N LYS A 220 8.06 -21.75 -27.20
CA LYS A 220 7.40 -20.88 -26.22
C LYS A 220 6.07 -20.33 -26.76
N ALA A 221 6.10 -19.84 -28.00
CA ALA A 221 4.92 -19.27 -28.65
C ALA A 221 3.79 -20.31 -28.80
N LEU A 222 4.12 -21.55 -29.21
CA LEU A 222 3.15 -22.64 -29.28
C LEU A 222 2.56 -23.00 -27.90
N GLY A 223 3.40 -23.07 -26.86
CA GLY A 223 2.94 -23.32 -25.49
C GLY A 223 2.02 -22.21 -24.97
N GLU A 224 2.39 -20.94 -25.17
CA GLU A 224 1.60 -19.78 -24.77
C GLU A 224 0.25 -19.71 -25.49
N LEU A 225 0.24 -19.96 -26.81
CA LEU A 225 -0.99 -20.01 -27.60
C LEU A 225 -1.91 -21.14 -27.12
N LYS A 226 -1.35 -22.33 -26.84
CA LYS A 226 -2.14 -23.46 -26.35
C LYS A 226 -2.73 -23.22 -24.97
N ALA A 227 -1.96 -22.62 -24.06
CA ALA A 227 -2.44 -22.21 -22.75
C ALA A 227 -3.55 -21.16 -22.88
N SER A 228 -3.37 -20.17 -23.75
CA SER A 228 -4.37 -19.12 -24.03
C SER A 228 -5.67 -19.68 -24.59
N GLN A 229 -5.58 -20.69 -25.47
CA GLN A 229 -6.75 -21.39 -26.03
C GLN A 229 -7.55 -22.12 -24.95
N LEU A 230 -6.86 -22.83 -24.05
CA LEU A 230 -7.54 -23.59 -22.99
C LEU A 230 -8.13 -22.71 -21.90
N VAL A 231 -7.44 -21.63 -21.53
CA VAL A 231 -7.95 -20.66 -20.55
C VAL A 231 -9.07 -19.80 -21.14
N GLY A 232 -9.18 -19.72 -22.46
CA GLY A 232 -10.18 -18.89 -23.15
C GLY A 232 -9.89 -17.39 -23.05
N CYS A 233 -8.61 -17.01 -22.93
CA CYS A 233 -8.21 -15.61 -22.88
C CYS A 233 -8.21 -14.99 -24.28
N GLU A 234 -9.28 -14.28 -24.64
CA GLU A 234 -9.42 -13.63 -25.95
C GLU A 234 -8.28 -12.67 -26.29
N TRP A 235 -7.85 -11.86 -25.31
CA TRP A 235 -6.75 -10.90 -25.49
C TRP A 235 -5.42 -11.60 -25.74
N CYS A 236 -5.15 -12.67 -24.98
CA CYS A 236 -3.91 -13.44 -25.08
C CYS A 236 -3.84 -14.18 -26.43
N LEU A 237 -4.99 -14.68 -26.93
CA LEU A 237 -5.09 -15.32 -28.24
C LEU A 237 -4.83 -14.33 -29.37
N ASP A 238 -5.47 -13.16 -29.35
CA ASP A 238 -5.30 -12.15 -30.40
C ASP A 238 -3.85 -11.64 -30.43
N PHE A 239 -3.35 -11.17 -29.28
CA PHE A 239 -1.98 -10.66 -29.14
C PHE A 239 -0.93 -11.73 -29.45
N GLY A 240 -1.08 -12.92 -28.86
CA GLY A 240 -0.17 -14.05 -29.06
C GLY A 240 -0.13 -14.52 -30.51
N SER A 241 -1.28 -14.54 -31.21
CA SER A 241 -1.33 -14.94 -32.63
C SER A 241 -0.63 -13.92 -33.54
N ALA A 242 -0.70 -12.63 -33.21
CA ALA A 242 0.04 -11.59 -33.93
C ALA A 242 1.56 -11.75 -33.74
N LEU A 243 2.01 -12.04 -32.52
CA LEU A 243 3.41 -12.29 -32.22
C LEU A 243 3.92 -13.59 -32.86
N ALA A 244 3.12 -14.66 -32.80
CA ALA A 244 3.43 -15.95 -33.41
C ALA A 244 3.64 -15.87 -34.93
N ARG A 245 2.85 -15.04 -35.63
CA ARG A 245 3.04 -14.78 -37.07
C ARG A 245 4.37 -14.11 -37.37
N ALA A 246 4.80 -13.17 -36.54
CA ALA A 246 6.11 -12.51 -36.69
C ALA A 246 7.27 -13.49 -36.58
N GLU A 247 7.03 -14.64 -35.95
CA GLU A 247 8.01 -15.69 -35.64
C GLU A 247 7.84 -16.93 -36.55
N GLY A 248 7.04 -16.78 -37.63
CA GLY A 248 6.89 -17.78 -38.68
C GLY A 248 5.88 -18.89 -38.41
N ILE A 249 5.03 -18.76 -37.38
CA ILE A 249 3.87 -19.65 -37.22
C ILE A 249 2.78 -19.20 -38.21
N THR A 250 2.41 -20.11 -39.10
CA THR A 250 1.45 -19.87 -40.20
C THR A 250 0.00 -19.88 -39.71
N ASP A 251 -0.90 -19.23 -40.47
CA ASP A 251 -2.33 -19.27 -40.16
C ASP A 251 -2.92 -20.69 -40.19
N ASP A 252 -2.38 -21.58 -41.04
CA ASP A 252 -2.80 -22.98 -41.07
C ASP A 252 -2.39 -23.71 -39.79
N GLU A 253 -1.16 -23.50 -39.29
CA GLU A 253 -0.74 -24.03 -37.99
C GLU A 253 -1.61 -23.46 -36.86
N LEU A 254 -1.92 -22.17 -36.87
CA LEU A 254 -2.79 -21.55 -35.86
C LEU A 254 -4.20 -22.17 -35.83
N ARG A 255 -4.75 -22.54 -37.00
CA ARG A 255 -6.05 -23.25 -37.11
C ARG A 255 -5.93 -24.68 -36.59
N ASP A 256 -4.84 -25.36 -36.91
CA ASP A 256 -4.60 -26.75 -36.51
C ASP A 256 -4.26 -26.90 -35.02
N LEU A 257 -3.98 -25.82 -34.27
CA LEU A 257 -3.66 -25.88 -32.83
C LEU A 257 -4.73 -26.56 -31.96
N LEU A 258 -6.00 -26.57 -32.39
CA LEU A 258 -7.06 -27.29 -31.70
C LEU A 258 -6.94 -28.81 -31.88
N ASP A 259 -6.53 -29.26 -33.07
CA ASP A 259 -6.36 -30.67 -33.45
C ASP A 259 -4.91 -31.01 -33.83
N TYR A 260 -3.97 -30.44 -33.08
CA TYR A 260 -2.53 -30.51 -33.35
C TYR A 260 -1.98 -31.94 -33.33
N ARG A 261 -2.66 -32.88 -32.67
CA ARG A 261 -2.23 -34.29 -32.63
C ARG A 261 -2.36 -34.95 -34.00
N ALA A 262 -3.46 -34.68 -34.69
CA ALA A 262 -3.76 -35.21 -36.02
C ALA A 262 -3.07 -34.44 -37.15
N SER A 263 -2.59 -33.22 -36.90
CA SER A 263 -1.90 -32.41 -37.91
C SER A 263 -0.46 -32.86 -38.12
N ASP A 264 -0.06 -32.96 -39.40
CA ASP A 264 1.31 -33.24 -39.83
C ASP A 264 2.19 -31.97 -39.84
N ARG A 265 1.63 -30.81 -39.48
CA ARG A 265 2.34 -29.51 -39.46
C ARG A 265 3.19 -29.30 -38.21
N PHE A 266 3.03 -30.14 -37.19
CA PHE A 266 3.79 -30.08 -35.95
C PHE A 266 4.71 -31.29 -35.82
N SER A 267 5.97 -31.04 -35.46
CA SER A 267 6.92 -32.07 -35.05
C SER A 267 6.52 -32.73 -33.72
N ASP A 268 7.11 -33.89 -33.44
CA ASP A 268 6.87 -34.62 -32.18
C ASP A 268 7.19 -33.78 -30.94
N THR A 269 8.26 -32.98 -30.99
CA THR A 269 8.63 -32.06 -29.90
C THR A 269 7.60 -30.96 -29.70
N GLU A 270 7.06 -30.40 -30.78
CA GLU A 270 6.01 -29.38 -30.70
C GLU A 270 4.72 -29.96 -30.15
N LYS A 271 4.34 -31.16 -30.59
CA LYS A 271 3.19 -31.90 -30.03
C LYS A 271 3.38 -32.15 -28.53
N LEU A 272 4.59 -32.50 -28.08
CA LEU A 272 4.90 -32.69 -26.66
C LEU A 272 4.79 -31.38 -25.85
N VAL A 273 5.23 -30.25 -26.40
CA VAL A 273 5.06 -28.93 -25.75
C VAL A 273 3.58 -28.55 -25.65
N LEU A 274 2.80 -28.80 -26.70
CA LEU A 274 1.36 -28.55 -26.71
C LEU A 274 0.61 -29.47 -25.73
N ASP A 275 1.04 -30.73 -25.60
CA ASP A 275 0.53 -31.67 -24.59
C ASP A 275 0.80 -31.16 -23.17
N TYR A 276 2.04 -30.74 -22.90
CA TYR A 276 2.44 -30.22 -21.60
C TYR A 276 1.69 -28.93 -21.25
N ALA A 277 1.62 -27.97 -22.17
CA ALA A 277 0.86 -26.74 -22.00
C ALA A 277 -0.63 -27.05 -21.76
N ALA A 278 -1.16 -28.05 -22.45
CA ALA A 278 -2.53 -28.48 -22.26
C ALA A 278 -2.79 -29.08 -20.87
N GLY A 279 -1.92 -29.99 -20.41
CA GLY A 279 -2.03 -30.59 -19.08
C GLY A 279 -1.90 -29.57 -17.95
N MET A 280 -0.92 -28.66 -18.06
CA MET A 280 -0.70 -27.58 -17.10
C MET A 280 -1.85 -26.57 -17.01
N SER A 281 -2.64 -26.41 -18.07
CA SER A 281 -3.71 -25.39 -18.15
C SER A 281 -5.10 -25.95 -17.84
N ARG A 282 -5.25 -27.27 -17.66
CA ARG A 282 -6.53 -27.89 -17.26
C ARG A 282 -6.88 -27.56 -15.82
N THR A 283 -8.17 -27.61 -15.52
CA THR A 283 -8.71 -27.49 -14.15
C THR A 283 -9.56 -28.72 -13.84
N PRO A 284 -9.09 -29.66 -12.99
CA PRO A 284 -7.80 -29.65 -12.28
C PRO A 284 -6.60 -29.88 -13.22
N VAL A 285 -5.41 -29.50 -12.74
CA VAL A 285 -4.15 -29.73 -13.47
C VAL A 285 -3.89 -31.23 -13.56
N GLU A 286 -3.58 -31.71 -14.76
CA GLU A 286 -3.24 -33.09 -15.04
C GLU A 286 -2.08 -33.10 -16.05
N VAL A 287 -0.88 -33.35 -15.55
CA VAL A 287 0.33 -33.43 -16.39
C VAL A 287 0.71 -34.90 -16.46
N PRO A 288 0.67 -35.53 -17.65
CA PRO A 288 1.08 -36.92 -17.83
C PRO A 288 2.59 -37.12 -17.61
#